data_AF-A0A1I8NUQ0-F1
#
_entry.id   AF-A0A1I8NUQ0-F1
#
_cell.length_a   1.000
_cell.length_b   1.000
_cell.length_c   1.000
_cell.angle_alpha   90.00
_cell.angle_beta   90.00
_cell.angle_gamma   90.00
#
_symmetry.space_group_name_H-M   'P 1'
#
loop_
_entity.id
_entity.type
_entity.pdbx_description
1 polymer ?
#
loop_
_entity_poly.entity_id
_entity_poly.type
_entity_poly.pdbx_seq_one_letter_code
_entity_poly.pdbx_strand_id
1 'polypeptide(L)'
;MWKLYRKIRSILNGLLLMEVMLGAVIIAVAATYHSKLSSFMTQAERTMISTKLAHAYILGFQLIALYLGSLIMWKRIWLRRYSQSIQLLLKVWLFFCSLLAICSCATMWSLLEGEKVVGESVEMLLQRGIDAYYTNPEWKFLWDQLQYKQECCGVNGYMDWMRAAWMPRSTSTTTSIPKDYQYFDYETELNEETQYPHTIMEKKSANRAATELPKAPLDRGFTQG
;
A
#
# COMPACT_ATOMS: atom_id res chain seq x y z
N MET A 1 1.82 37.42 31.82
CA MET A 1 1.67 35.98 32.14
C MET A 1 0.38 35.35 31.60
N TRP A 2 -0.81 35.91 31.82
CA TRP A 2 -2.09 35.29 31.42
C TRP A 2 -2.27 35.02 29.92
N LYS A 3 -1.77 35.93 29.05
CA LYS A 3 -1.79 35.74 27.58
C LYS A 3 -0.94 34.55 27.11
N LEU A 4 0.21 34.31 27.74
CA LEU A 4 1.11 33.19 27.41
C LEU A 4 0.47 31.84 27.75
N TYR A 5 -0.15 31.76 28.92
CA TYR A 5 -0.86 30.56 29.37
C TYR A 5 -2.02 30.18 28.44
N ARG A 6 -2.78 31.17 27.95
CA ARG A 6 -3.86 30.94 26.99
C ARG A 6 -3.34 30.41 25.64
N LYS A 7 -2.19 30.90 25.18
CA LYS A 7 -1.52 30.39 23.96
C LYS A 7 -1.07 28.94 24.13
N ILE A 8 -0.36 28.63 25.22
CA ILE A 8 0.11 27.26 25.51
C ILE A 8 -1.05 26.28 25.56
N ARG A 9 -2.16 26.65 26.22
CA ARG A 9 -3.38 25.83 26.24
C ARG A 9 -3.91 25.54 24.84
N SER A 10 -3.98 26.56 24.00
CA SER A 10 -4.49 26.40 22.63
C SER A 10 -3.61 25.48 21.80
N ILE A 11 -2.29 25.61 21.95
CA ILE A 11 -1.31 24.76 21.25
C ILE A 11 -1.45 23.31 21.71
N LEU A 12 -1.51 23.06 23.02
CA LEU A 12 -1.61 21.69 23.53
C LEU A 12 -2.93 21.02 23.12
N ASN A 13 -4.05 21.73 23.19
CA ASN A 13 -5.33 21.21 22.70
C ASN A 13 -5.28 20.92 21.19
N GLY A 14 -4.60 21.76 20.41
CA GLY A 14 -4.39 21.52 18.98
C GLY A 14 -3.57 20.25 18.71
N LEU A 15 -2.48 20.05 19.45
CA LEU A 15 -1.65 18.84 19.35
C LEU A 15 -2.45 17.58 19.71
N LEU A 16 -3.18 17.60 20.82
CA LEU A 16 -4.05 16.50 21.24
C LEU A 16 -5.15 16.19 20.21
N LEU A 17 -5.70 17.21 19.55
CA LEU A 17 -6.68 17.04 18.48
C LEU A 17 -6.04 16.40 17.23
N MET A 18 -4.84 16.83 16.85
CA MET A 18 -4.11 16.22 15.73
C MET A 18 -3.78 14.75 16.00
N GLU A 19 -3.45 14.41 17.24
CA GLU A 19 -3.13 13.04 17.66
C GLU A 19 -4.35 12.10 17.57
N VAL A 20 -5.53 12.54 18.02
CA VAL A 20 -6.75 11.72 17.88
C VAL A 20 -7.17 11.58 16.41
N MET A 21 -6.98 12.61 15.59
CA MET A 21 -7.24 12.54 14.15
C MET A 21 -6.29 11.53 13.48
N LEU A 22 -5.01 11.53 13.86
CA LEU A 22 -4.04 10.54 13.39
C LEU A 22 -4.46 9.12 13.78
N GLY A 23 -4.87 8.90 15.04
CA GLY A 23 -5.39 7.61 15.50
C GLY A 23 -6.62 7.14 14.72
N ALA A 24 -7.57 8.04 14.46
CA ALA A 24 -8.76 7.74 13.67
C ALA A 24 -8.43 7.38 12.22
N VAL A 25 -7.48 8.09 11.59
CA VAL A 25 -7.01 7.78 10.24
C VAL A 25 -6.34 6.41 10.19
N ILE A 26 -5.49 6.06 11.16
CA ILE A 26 -4.85 4.74 11.24
C ILE A 26 -5.91 3.63 11.31
N ILE A 27 -6.93 3.78 12.15
CA ILE A 27 -8.02 2.80 12.29
C ILE A 27 -8.82 2.70 10.99
N ALA A 28 -9.17 3.83 10.35
CA ALA A 28 -9.94 3.84 9.11
C ALA A 28 -9.17 3.13 7.98
N VAL A 29 -7.88 3.45 7.82
CA VAL A 29 -7.01 2.80 6.84
C VAL A 29 -6.91 1.30 7.13
N ALA A 30 -6.62 0.89 8.37
CA ALA A 30 -6.55 -0.51 8.76
C ALA A 30 -7.87 -1.26 8.47
N ALA A 31 -9.03 -0.64 8.69
CA ALA A 31 -10.35 -1.20 8.39
C ALA A 31 -10.61 -1.37 6.89
N THR A 32 -10.25 -0.36 6.09
CA THR A 32 -10.37 -0.47 4.62
C THR A 32 -9.51 -1.61 4.08
N TYR A 33 -8.25 -1.71 4.51
CA TYR A 33 -7.36 -2.82 4.12
C TYR A 33 -7.91 -4.17 4.60
N HIS A 34 -8.35 -4.28 5.86
CA HIS A 34 -8.92 -5.53 6.38
C HIS A 34 -10.10 -6.02 5.52
N SER A 35 -11.04 -5.13 5.20
CA SER A 35 -12.24 -5.49 4.45
C SER A 35 -11.92 -5.98 3.03
N LYS A 36 -11.04 -5.28 2.31
CA LYS A 36 -10.66 -5.64 0.95
C LYS A 36 -9.82 -6.91 0.95
N LEU A 37 -8.80 -6.96 1.79
CA LEU A 37 -7.78 -7.98 1.74
C LEU A 37 -8.27 -9.32 2.32
N SER A 38 -9.21 -9.30 3.27
CA SER A 38 -9.79 -10.55 3.81
C SER A 38 -10.60 -11.33 2.78
N SER A 39 -11.18 -10.69 1.76
CA SER A 39 -11.99 -11.37 0.74
C SER A 39 -11.15 -12.30 -0.16
N PHE A 40 -9.90 -11.93 -0.45
CA PHE A 40 -9.04 -12.65 -1.39
C PHE A 40 -8.26 -13.82 -0.77
N MET A 41 -8.19 -13.89 0.56
CA MET A 41 -7.19 -14.73 1.23
C MET A 41 -7.71 -15.99 1.88
N THR A 42 -6.86 -17.01 1.86
CA THR A 42 -7.08 -18.28 2.56
C THR A 42 -7.01 -18.10 4.07
N GLN A 43 -7.53 -19.08 4.83
CA GLN A 43 -7.66 -18.96 6.28
C GLN A 43 -6.31 -18.80 7.01
N ALA A 44 -5.22 -19.35 6.48
CA ALA A 44 -3.88 -19.25 7.07
C ALA A 44 -3.25 -17.85 6.86
N GLU A 45 -3.44 -17.24 5.70
CA GLU A 45 -2.89 -15.91 5.42
C GLU A 45 -3.71 -14.81 6.14
N ARG A 46 -5.01 -15.06 6.31
CA ARG A 46 -5.91 -14.19 7.07
C ARG A 46 -5.47 -14.03 8.53
N THR A 47 -4.98 -15.07 9.20
CA THR A 47 -4.53 -14.95 10.61
C THR A 47 -3.25 -14.14 10.74
N MET A 48 -2.32 -14.28 9.79
CA MET A 48 -1.07 -13.54 9.76
C MET A 48 -1.30 -12.03 9.55
N ILE A 49 -2.14 -11.69 8.57
CA ILE A 49 -2.49 -10.29 8.29
C ILE A 49 -3.41 -9.71 9.36
N SER A 50 -4.34 -10.49 9.90
CA SER A 50 -5.15 -10.07 11.06
C SER A 50 -4.26 -9.71 12.25
N THR A 51 -3.21 -10.49 12.51
CA THR A 51 -2.26 -10.20 13.59
C THR A 51 -1.53 -8.87 13.35
N LYS A 52 -1.08 -8.59 12.11
CA LYS A 52 -0.42 -7.30 11.79
C LYS A 52 -1.39 -6.12 11.86
N LEU A 53 -2.61 -6.28 11.35
CA LEU A 53 -3.66 -5.26 11.44
C LEU A 53 -4.09 -5.02 12.90
N ALA A 54 -4.10 -6.05 13.75
CA ALA A 54 -4.39 -5.92 15.18
C ALA A 54 -3.40 -4.97 15.87
N HIS A 55 -2.11 -5.03 15.55
CA HIS A 55 -1.13 -4.09 16.09
C HIS A 55 -1.42 -2.64 15.65
N ALA A 56 -1.83 -2.42 14.40
CA ALA A 56 -2.23 -1.10 13.91
C ALA A 56 -3.50 -0.58 14.62
N TYR A 57 -4.50 -1.45 14.86
CA TYR A 57 -5.69 -1.08 15.63
C TYR A 57 -5.37 -0.73 17.08
N ILE A 58 -4.50 -1.51 17.74
CA ILE A 58 -4.06 -1.23 19.11
C ILE A 58 -3.38 0.13 19.17
N LEU A 59 -2.50 0.45 18.21
CA LEU A 59 -1.84 1.75 18.12
C LEU A 59 -2.86 2.89 17.97
N GLY A 60 -3.83 2.76 17.05
CA GLY A 60 -4.87 3.77 16.87
C GLY A 60 -5.73 3.98 18.11
N PHE A 61 -6.14 2.90 18.77
CA PHE A 61 -6.92 2.95 20.01
C PHE A 61 -6.13 3.59 21.16
N GLN A 62 -4.83 3.30 21.24
CA GLN A 62 -3.93 3.88 22.24
C GLN A 62 -3.88 5.41 22.17
N LEU A 63 -3.84 5.98 20.95
CA LEU A 63 -3.87 7.43 20.74
C LEU A 63 -5.21 8.05 21.17
N ILE A 64 -6.33 7.38 20.89
CA ILE A 64 -7.66 7.82 21.34
C ILE A 64 -7.75 7.78 22.87
N ALA A 65 -7.26 6.71 23.49
CA ALA A 65 -7.25 6.57 24.95
C ALA A 65 -6.40 7.66 25.62
N LEU A 66 -5.24 8.01 25.05
CA LEU A 66 -4.40 9.11 25.52
C LEU A 66 -5.12 10.46 25.42
N TYR A 67 -5.83 10.72 24.32
CA TYR A 67 -6.64 11.93 24.15
C TYR A 67 -7.73 12.03 25.22
N LEU A 68 -8.51 10.96 25.44
CA LEU A 68 -9.57 10.91 26.45
C LEU A 68 -9.01 11.09 27.87
N GLY A 69 -7.91 10.41 28.18
CA GLY A 69 -7.22 10.55 29.46
C GLY A 69 -6.76 11.99 29.69
N SER A 70 -6.18 12.60 28.66
CA SER A 70 -5.72 13.99 28.69
C SER A 70 -6.88 14.96 28.89
N LEU A 71 -8.03 14.78 28.23
CA LEU A 71 -9.23 15.61 28.43
C LEU A 71 -9.76 15.54 29.87
N ILE A 72 -9.83 14.33 30.44
CA ILE A 72 -10.30 14.12 31.82
C ILE A 72 -9.37 14.81 32.81
N MET A 73 -8.05 14.65 32.62
CA MET A 73 -7.05 15.32 33.46
C MET A 73 -7.11 16.84 33.31
N TRP A 74 -7.24 17.34 32.09
CA TRP A 74 -7.35 18.77 31.80
C TRP A 74 -8.55 19.36 32.53
N LYS A 75 -9.74 18.75 32.39
CA LYS A 75 -10.96 19.20 33.08
C LYS A 75 -10.75 19.33 34.59
N ARG A 76 -10.02 18.38 35.21
CA ARG A 76 -9.70 18.43 36.66
C ARG A 76 -8.70 19.51 37.02
N ILE A 77 -7.68 19.75 36.18
CA ILE A 77 -6.65 20.79 36.41
C ILE A 77 -7.28 22.19 36.37
N TRP A 78 -8.23 22.44 35.46
CA TRP A 78 -8.87 23.76 35.34
C TRP A 78 -9.88 24.08 36.44
N LEU A 79 -10.44 23.05 37.10
CA LEU A 79 -11.42 23.22 38.17
C LEU A 79 -10.80 23.47 39.55
N ARG A 80 -9.50 23.18 39.76
CA ARG A 80 -8.82 23.33 41.07
C ARG A 80 -7.72 24.41 41.05
N ARG A 81 -7.55 25.10 42.19
CA ARG A 81 -6.37 25.95 42.44
C ARG A 81 -5.11 25.08 42.54
N TYR A 82 -3.98 25.65 42.12
CA TYR A 82 -2.65 25.04 42.13
C TYR A 82 -2.33 24.45 43.53
N SER A 83 -2.21 23.13 43.61
CA SER A 83 -2.02 22.36 44.84
C SER A 83 -1.02 21.21 44.59
N GLN A 84 -0.41 20.67 45.64
CA GLN A 84 0.57 19.58 45.58
C GLN A 84 0.01 18.33 44.87
N SER A 85 -1.30 18.07 44.99
CA SER A 85 -1.98 16.99 44.25
C SER A 85 -1.96 17.19 42.73
N ILE A 86 -1.98 18.44 42.25
CA ILE A 86 -1.91 18.74 40.80
C ILE A 86 -0.50 18.48 40.27
N GLN A 87 0.54 18.77 41.06
CA GLN A 87 1.91 18.44 40.67
C GLN A 87 2.12 16.93 40.56
N LEU A 88 1.58 16.15 41.50
CA LEU A 88 1.60 14.68 41.41
C LEU A 88 0.84 14.17 40.18
N LEU A 89 -0.36 14.72 39.92
CA LEU A 89 -1.15 14.36 38.73
C LEU A 89 -0.39 14.64 37.43
N LEU A 90 0.28 15.79 37.32
CA LEU A 90 1.06 16.16 36.14
C LEU A 90 2.27 15.23 35.93
N LYS A 91 2.96 14.85 37.01
CA LYS A 91 4.08 13.90 36.96
C LYS A 91 3.62 12.51 36.52
N VAL A 92 2.50 12.02 37.07
CA VAL A 92 1.91 10.73 36.67
C VAL A 92 1.45 10.75 35.22
N TRP A 93 0.83 11.85 34.77
CA TRP A 93 0.43 12.02 33.38
C TRP A 93 1.64 11.99 32.43
N LEU A 94 2.71 12.71 32.77
CA LEU A 94 3.93 12.74 31.96
C LEU A 94 4.59 11.35 31.91
N PHE A 95 4.63 10.64 33.03
CA PHE A 95 5.12 9.25 33.06
C PHE A 95 4.28 8.33 32.17
N PHE A 96 2.96 8.44 32.21
CA PHE A 96 2.06 7.68 31.33
C PHE A 96 2.27 8.01 29.85
N CYS A 97 2.43 9.30 29.51
CA CYS A 97 2.74 9.73 28.14
C CYS A 97 4.07 9.13 27.65
N SER A 98 5.10 9.11 28.49
CA SER A 98 6.39 8.51 28.15
C SER A 98 6.28 7.00 27.91
N LEU A 99 5.54 6.27 28.76
CA LEU A 99 5.31 4.84 28.56
C LEU A 99 4.58 4.56 27.25
N LEU A 100 3.54 5.35 26.96
CA LEU A 100 2.80 5.22 25.71
C LEU A 100 3.69 5.51 24.49
N ALA A 101 4.53 6.54 24.55
CA ALA A 101 5.48 6.84 23.49
C ALA A 101 6.45 5.67 23.23
N ILE A 102 6.97 5.05 24.29
CA ILE A 102 7.84 3.86 24.18
C ILE A 102 7.09 2.68 23.56
N CYS A 103 5.87 2.38 24.02
CA CYS A 103 5.02 1.34 23.44
C CYS A 103 4.68 1.61 21.96
N SER A 104 4.42 2.87 21.61
CA SER A 104 4.18 3.28 20.22
C SER A 104 5.43 3.11 19.35
N CYS A 105 6.62 3.42 19.87
CA CYS A 105 7.87 3.16 19.16
C CYS A 105 8.10 1.65 18.95
N ALA A 106 7.84 0.83 19.96
CA ALA A 106 7.99 -0.63 19.85
C ALA A 106 7.00 -1.25 18.85
N THR A 107 5.74 -0.81 18.85
CA THR A 107 4.75 -1.25 17.86
C THR A 107 5.10 -0.78 16.45
N MET A 108 5.57 0.46 16.29
CA MET A 108 6.08 0.97 15.01
C MET A 108 7.26 0.14 14.50
N TRP A 109 8.22 -0.18 15.38
CA TRP A 109 9.35 -1.04 15.05
C TRP A 109 8.90 -2.42 14.55
N SER A 110 7.93 -3.04 15.25
CA SER A 110 7.37 -4.34 14.86
C SER A 110 6.62 -4.31 13.52
N LEU A 111 6.05 -3.17 13.15
CA LEU A 111 5.43 -2.96 11.84
C LEU A 111 6.48 -2.81 10.74
N LEU A 112 7.53 -2.03 10.97
CA LEU A 112 8.63 -1.83 10.01
C LEU A 112 9.42 -3.12 9.76
N GLU A 113 9.74 -3.87 10.80
CA GLU A 113 10.39 -5.19 10.66
C GLU A 113 9.46 -6.22 10.00
N GLY A 114 8.15 -5.97 10.09
CA GLY A 114 7.13 -6.71 9.37
C GLY A 114 7.21 -6.59 7.85
N GLU A 115 7.81 -5.53 7.29
CA GLU A 115 7.83 -5.33 5.82
C GLU A 115 8.52 -6.46 5.07
N LYS A 116 9.62 -7.01 5.61
CA LYS A 116 10.33 -8.14 4.99
C LYS A 116 9.47 -9.40 4.96
N VAL A 117 8.83 -9.69 6.09
CA VAL A 117 7.98 -10.87 6.26
C VAL A 117 6.68 -10.74 5.46
N VAL A 118 6.14 -9.52 5.38
CA VAL A 118 4.96 -9.20 4.56
C VAL A 118 5.33 -9.29 3.08
N GLY A 119 6.51 -8.83 2.66
CA GLY A 119 6.98 -8.92 1.28
C GLY A 119 6.94 -10.35 0.75
N GLU A 120 7.54 -11.30 1.48
CA GLU A 120 7.53 -12.72 1.11
C GLU A 120 6.10 -13.31 1.11
N SER A 121 5.29 -12.93 2.09
CA SER A 121 3.89 -13.39 2.17
C SER A 121 3.04 -12.86 1.02
N VAL A 122 3.24 -11.60 0.63
CA VAL A 122 2.55 -10.95 -0.49
C VAL A 122 3.02 -11.54 -1.81
N GLU A 123 4.31 -11.83 -1.96
CA GLU A 123 4.85 -12.52 -3.15
C GLU A 123 4.14 -13.87 -3.36
N MET A 124 4.09 -14.69 -2.32
CA MET A 124 3.42 -16.00 -2.36
C MET A 124 1.92 -15.86 -2.64
N LEU A 125 1.25 -14.89 -2.02
CA LEU A 125 -0.17 -14.61 -2.23
C LEU A 125 -0.45 -14.18 -3.68
N LEU A 126 0.38 -13.31 -4.23
CA LEU A 126 0.27 -12.87 -5.61
C LEU A 126 0.51 -14.03 -6.58
N GLN A 127 1.52 -14.87 -6.33
CA GLN A 127 1.77 -16.08 -7.12
C GLN A 127 0.54 -17.00 -7.14
N ARG A 128 -0.09 -17.25 -5.98
CA ARG A 128 -1.37 -17.98 -5.91
C ARG A 128 -2.50 -17.27 -6.67
N GLY A 129 -2.49 -15.94 -6.65
CA GLY A 129 -3.42 -15.13 -7.43
C GLY A 129 -3.30 -15.35 -8.94
N ILE A 130 -2.09 -15.58 -9.45
CA ILE A 130 -1.87 -15.93 -10.87
C ILE A 130 -2.53 -17.28 -11.18
N ASP A 131 -2.36 -18.27 -10.32
CA ASP A 131 -3.01 -19.59 -10.49
C ASP A 131 -4.54 -19.48 -10.44
N ALA A 132 -5.07 -18.54 -9.66
CA ALA A 132 -6.50 -18.28 -9.54
C ALA A 132 -7.07 -17.33 -10.63
N TYR A 133 -6.24 -16.84 -11.55
CA TYR A 133 -6.62 -15.77 -12.48
C TYR A 133 -7.85 -16.10 -13.34
N TYR A 134 -7.92 -17.32 -13.88
CA TYR A 134 -9.08 -17.75 -14.70
C TYR A 134 -10.21 -18.40 -13.90
N THR A 135 -9.97 -18.78 -12.65
CA THR A 135 -10.95 -19.51 -11.83
C THR A 135 -11.74 -18.59 -10.91
N ASN A 136 -11.18 -17.43 -10.52
CA ASN A 136 -11.83 -16.46 -9.67
C ASN A 136 -11.85 -15.06 -10.33
N PRO A 137 -13.05 -14.49 -10.62
CA PRO A 137 -13.17 -13.18 -11.27
C PRO A 137 -12.61 -12.02 -10.44
N GLU A 138 -12.56 -12.15 -9.10
CA GLU A 138 -11.99 -11.12 -8.24
C GLU A 138 -10.46 -11.04 -8.42
N TRP A 139 -9.80 -12.18 -8.56
CA TRP A 139 -8.36 -12.26 -8.82
C TRP A 139 -8.01 -11.71 -10.20
N LYS A 140 -8.84 -11.99 -11.21
CA LYS A 140 -8.70 -11.40 -12.54
C LYS A 140 -8.74 -9.87 -12.49
N PHE A 141 -9.77 -9.32 -11.86
CA PHE A 141 -9.92 -7.86 -11.75
C PHE A 141 -8.76 -7.21 -10.99
N LEU A 142 -8.31 -7.84 -9.89
CA LEU A 142 -7.17 -7.35 -9.12
C LEU A 142 -5.88 -7.33 -9.95
N TRP A 143 -5.57 -8.43 -10.64
CA TRP A 143 -4.38 -8.54 -11.48
C TRP A 143 -4.40 -7.59 -12.67
N ASP A 144 -5.53 -7.48 -13.38
CA ASP A 144 -5.67 -6.56 -14.51
C ASP A 144 -5.44 -5.10 -14.07
N GLN A 145 -5.99 -4.71 -12.91
CA GLN A 145 -5.74 -3.38 -12.35
C GLN A 145 -4.29 -3.18 -11.92
N LEU A 146 -3.68 -4.19 -11.29
CA LEU A 146 -2.31 -4.10 -10.80
C LEU A 146 -1.33 -3.91 -11.96
N GLN A 147 -1.44 -4.74 -13.00
CA GLN A 147 -0.62 -4.66 -14.20
C GLN A 147 -0.82 -3.34 -14.95
N TYR A 148 -2.07 -2.89 -15.10
CA TYR A 148 -2.37 -1.62 -15.76
C TYR A 148 -1.80 -0.41 -15.01
N LYS A 149 -1.95 -0.38 -13.67
CA LYS A 149 -1.52 0.77 -12.86
C LYS A 149 -0.01 0.83 -12.63
N GLN A 150 0.65 -0.32 -12.57
CA GLN A 150 2.08 -0.42 -12.27
C GLN A 150 2.94 -0.69 -13.51
N GLU A 151 2.31 -0.80 -14.69
CA GLU A 151 3.00 -1.13 -15.95
C GLU A 151 3.91 -2.36 -15.82
N CYS A 152 3.48 -3.36 -15.03
CA CYS A 152 4.23 -4.57 -14.72
C CYS A 152 3.53 -5.83 -15.25
N CYS A 153 4.25 -6.95 -15.28
CA CYS A 153 3.70 -8.24 -15.71
C CYS A 153 4.25 -9.36 -14.83
N GLY A 154 3.38 -9.98 -14.04
CA GLY A 154 3.75 -11.03 -13.07
C GLY A 154 4.22 -10.46 -11.73
N VAL A 155 4.68 -11.34 -10.84
CA VAL A 155 5.18 -10.96 -9.51
C VAL A 155 6.64 -10.54 -9.61
N ASN A 156 7.46 -11.42 -10.18
CA ASN A 156 8.88 -11.23 -10.45
C ASN A 156 9.16 -11.01 -11.95
N GLY A 157 8.18 -11.28 -12.81
CA GLY A 157 8.25 -11.03 -14.24
C GLY A 157 7.24 -11.85 -15.04
N TYR A 158 7.22 -11.64 -16.36
CA TYR A 158 6.22 -12.27 -17.23
C TYR A 158 6.28 -13.80 -17.20
N MET A 159 7.44 -14.37 -16.86
CA MET A 159 7.65 -15.82 -16.73
C MET A 159 6.77 -16.46 -15.66
N ASP A 160 6.24 -15.70 -14.69
CA ASP A 160 5.34 -16.23 -13.67
C ASP A 160 4.03 -16.74 -14.29
N TRP A 161 3.54 -16.06 -15.34
CA TRP A 161 2.35 -16.49 -16.10
C TRP A 161 2.58 -17.79 -16.87
N MET A 162 3.81 -18.01 -17.34
CA MET A 162 4.19 -19.25 -18.03
C MET A 162 4.22 -20.46 -17.09
N ARG A 163 4.42 -20.22 -15.78
CA ARG A 163 4.45 -21.27 -14.74
C ARG A 163 3.09 -21.51 -14.09
N ALA A 164 2.08 -20.71 -14.44
CA ALA A 164 0.75 -20.79 -13.85
C ALA A 164 0.13 -22.18 -14.04
N ALA A 165 -0.65 -22.63 -13.06
CA ALA A 165 -1.26 -23.97 -13.05
C ALA A 165 -2.18 -24.25 -14.25
N TRP A 166 -2.80 -23.20 -14.82
CA TRP A 166 -3.67 -23.28 -15.98
C TRP A 166 -2.93 -23.16 -17.33
N MET A 167 -1.63 -22.81 -17.33
CA MET A 167 -0.86 -22.66 -18.56
C MET A 167 -0.54 -24.04 -19.16
N PRO A 168 -0.82 -24.28 -20.46
CA PRO A 168 -0.46 -25.53 -21.10
C PRO A 168 1.05 -25.74 -21.03
N ARG A 169 1.48 -26.81 -20.36
CA ARG A 169 2.89 -27.23 -20.44
C ARG A 169 3.07 -27.85 -21.81
N SER A 170 4.01 -27.32 -22.59
CA SER A 170 4.51 -28.03 -23.76
C SER A 170 5.15 -29.32 -23.26
N THR A 171 4.36 -30.38 -23.15
CA THR A 171 4.91 -31.72 -23.04
C THR A 171 5.72 -31.88 -24.31
N SER A 172 7.05 -31.85 -24.18
CA SER A 172 7.96 -32.46 -25.14
C SER A 172 7.71 -33.96 -25.08
N THR A 173 6.52 -34.38 -25.49
CA THR A 173 6.29 -35.75 -25.87
C THR A 173 7.09 -35.87 -27.14
N THR A 174 8.22 -36.56 -27.06
CA THR A 174 8.82 -37.24 -28.21
C THR A 174 7.83 -38.28 -28.71
N THR A 175 6.68 -37.83 -29.20
CA THR A 175 5.84 -38.56 -30.12
C THR A 175 6.23 -37.99 -31.45
N SER A 176 7.00 -38.76 -32.21
CA SER A 176 7.28 -38.55 -33.62
C SER A 176 6.08 -37.93 -34.34
N ILE A 177 6.13 -36.62 -34.57
CA ILE A 177 5.16 -35.90 -35.40
C ILE A 177 5.51 -36.23 -36.86
N PRO A 178 4.55 -36.67 -37.70
CA PRO A 178 4.75 -36.82 -39.13
C PRO A 178 5.22 -35.51 -39.77
N LYS A 179 6.14 -35.62 -40.75
CA LYS A 179 6.97 -34.56 -41.36
C LYS A 179 6.27 -33.37 -42.05
N ASP A 180 5.00 -33.09 -41.81
CA ASP A 180 4.25 -32.12 -42.64
C ASP A 180 3.90 -30.77 -41.99
N TYR A 181 4.38 -30.48 -40.78
CA TYR A 181 4.26 -29.13 -40.22
C TYR A 181 5.58 -28.64 -39.64
N GLN A 182 6.49 -28.27 -40.53
CA GLN A 182 7.70 -27.53 -40.17
C GLN A 182 7.34 -26.04 -40.12
N TYR A 183 6.98 -25.55 -38.92
CA TYR A 183 6.89 -24.11 -38.63
C TYR A 183 8.28 -23.59 -38.27
N PHE A 184 8.56 -22.38 -38.72
CA PHE A 184 9.86 -21.70 -38.81
C PHE A 184 10.61 -21.62 -37.46
N ASP A 185 11.79 -22.24 -37.37
CA ASP A 185 12.75 -22.07 -36.27
C ASP A 185 13.51 -20.73 -36.44
N TYR A 186 13.52 -19.91 -35.39
CA TYR A 186 14.51 -18.86 -35.18
C TYR A 186 15.31 -19.17 -33.91
N GLU A 187 16.29 -20.05 -34.09
CA GLU A 187 17.44 -20.27 -33.21
C GLU A 187 18.62 -20.42 -34.20
N THR A 188 19.80 -19.82 -34.10
CA THR A 188 20.54 -19.18 -33.02
C THR A 188 21.72 -18.49 -33.70
N GLU A 189 21.92 -17.20 -33.49
CA GLU A 189 23.25 -16.59 -33.59
C GLU A 189 23.56 -15.99 -32.23
N LEU A 190 24.10 -16.85 -31.36
CA LEU A 190 24.87 -16.43 -30.20
C LEU A 190 26.26 -17.03 -30.40
N ASN A 191 27.18 -16.24 -30.96
CA ASN A 191 28.60 -16.36 -30.66
C ASN A 191 29.27 -14.99 -30.76
N GLU A 192 29.81 -14.63 -29.59
CA GLU A 192 30.97 -13.76 -29.35
C GLU A 192 30.84 -12.23 -29.43
N GLU A 193 31.23 -11.66 -28.29
CA GLU A 193 31.85 -10.34 -28.11
C GLU A 193 30.99 -9.09 -28.34
N THR A 194 30.47 -8.52 -27.27
CA THR A 194 31.14 -7.40 -26.56
C THR A 194 30.16 -6.66 -25.63
N GLN A 195 30.63 -6.40 -24.42
CA GLN A 195 30.50 -5.11 -23.73
C GLN A 195 29.08 -4.56 -23.46
N TYR A 196 28.72 -4.51 -22.17
CA TYR A 196 27.68 -3.61 -21.66
C TYR A 196 27.80 -2.20 -22.27
N PRO A 197 26.67 -1.58 -22.62
CA PRO A 197 26.43 -0.27 -22.05
C PRO A 197 25.01 -0.10 -21.51
N HIS A 198 24.95 0.51 -20.34
CA HIS A 198 23.90 1.45 -19.96
C HIS A 198 23.49 2.30 -21.17
N THR A 199 22.22 2.21 -21.61
CA THR A 199 21.39 3.34 -22.11
C THR A 199 20.14 2.82 -22.83
N ILE A 200 19.03 2.64 -22.10
CA ILE A 200 17.68 2.71 -22.68
C ILE A 200 16.89 3.76 -21.90
N MET A 201 17.37 5.00 -21.97
CA MET A 201 16.68 6.21 -21.50
C MET A 201 16.90 7.39 -22.46
N GLU A 202 17.15 7.14 -23.76
CA GLU A 202 17.43 8.24 -24.71
C GLU A 202 16.93 8.03 -26.15
N LYS A 203 15.83 7.30 -26.36
CA LYS A 203 15.16 7.24 -27.69
C LYS A 203 13.62 7.35 -27.62
N LYS A 204 13.10 8.16 -26.68
CA LYS A 204 11.70 8.61 -26.73
C LYS A 204 11.51 10.12 -26.53
N SER A 205 12.56 10.90 -26.83
CA SER A 205 12.54 12.38 -26.80
C SER A 205 12.63 13.01 -28.20
N ALA A 206 12.76 12.24 -29.29
CA ALA A 206 12.95 12.76 -30.65
C ALA A 206 11.77 12.54 -31.62
N ASN A 207 10.72 11.80 -31.24
CA ASN A 207 9.55 11.54 -32.11
C ASN A 207 8.22 12.09 -31.56
N ARG A 208 8.27 13.09 -30.68
CA ARG A 208 7.08 13.82 -30.19
C ARG A 208 7.19 15.31 -30.52
N ALA A 209 7.53 15.62 -31.77
CA ALA A 209 7.51 16.96 -32.34
C ALA A 209 7.10 16.92 -33.82
N ALA A 210 6.01 16.21 -34.15
CA ALA A 210 5.35 16.30 -35.46
C ALA A 210 3.98 15.62 -35.40
N THR A 211 3.01 16.26 -34.75
CA THR A 211 1.60 16.02 -35.11
C THR A 211 0.88 17.35 -34.94
N GLU A 212 0.95 18.14 -36.00
CA GLU A 212 0.15 19.33 -36.17
C GLU A 212 -1.34 18.96 -36.13
N LEU A 213 -2.11 19.72 -35.35
CA LEU A 213 -3.57 19.73 -35.40
C LEU A 213 -4.04 20.10 -36.81
N PRO A 214 -4.98 19.35 -37.42
CA PRO A 214 -5.85 19.95 -38.42
C PRO A 214 -6.88 20.84 -37.72
N LYS A 215 -6.78 22.15 -37.98
CA LYS A 215 -7.81 23.15 -37.70
C LYS A 215 -9.10 22.76 -38.44
N ALA A 216 -10.18 22.52 -37.71
CA ALA A 216 -11.53 22.50 -38.29
C ALA A 216 -11.96 23.95 -38.64
N PRO A 217 -12.49 24.21 -39.84
CA PRO A 217 -13.04 25.52 -40.18
C PRO A 217 -14.46 25.67 -39.67
N LEU A 218 -14.71 26.75 -38.91
CA LEU A 218 -15.98 27.48 -38.93
C LEU A 218 -16.23 27.96 -40.37
N ASP A 219 -17.41 27.69 -40.96
CA ASP A 219 -18.40 28.74 -41.25
C ASP A 219 -19.69 28.22 -41.93
N ARG A 220 -20.80 28.92 -41.63
CA ARG A 220 -22.00 29.22 -42.44
C ARG A 220 -22.90 28.10 -43.04
N GLY A 221 -24.03 27.88 -42.36
CA GLY A 221 -25.39 28.32 -42.74
C GLY A 221 -26.05 27.86 -44.05
N PHE A 222 -27.24 27.24 -43.95
CA PHE A 222 -28.37 27.24 -44.91
C PHE A 222 -29.64 26.75 -44.15
N THR A 223 -30.57 27.60 -43.73
CA THR A 223 -31.86 28.01 -44.38
C THR A 223 -32.83 26.89 -44.78
N GLN A 224 -33.98 26.90 -44.07
CA GLN A 224 -35.40 26.65 -44.44
C GLN A 224 -35.80 25.62 -45.52
N GLY A 225 -36.80 24.82 -45.14
CA GLY A 225 -37.69 24.03 -45.99
C GLY A 225 -38.62 23.19 -45.12
#